data_AF-A0AAD0JI19-F1
#
_entry.id   AF-A0AAD0JI19-F1
#
_cell.length_a   1.000
_cell.length_b   1.000
_cell.length_c   1.000
_cell.angle_alpha   90.00
_cell.angle_beta   90.00
_cell.angle_gamma   90.00
#
_symmetry.space_group_name_H-M   'P 1'
#
loop_
_entity.id
_entity.type
_entity.pdbx_description
1 polymer ?
#
loop_
_entity_poly.entity_id
_entity_poly.type
_entity_poly.pdbx_seq_one_letter_code
_entity_poly.pdbx_strand_id
1 'polypeptide(L)'
;MLLSLLFAVVPVTTTGAYDEVHQTDDGRTLVLRTIDWETDDGQRTRVTVHWQLLDDGSMQYEYSRQPPATQAVHRRACALQGGSPSEGASFLASPGTTHGFGCSSSP
;
A
#
# COMPACT_ATOMS: atom_id res chain seq x y z
N MET A 1 48.53 6.68 4.77
CA MET A 1 47.48 6.63 3.73
C MET A 1 46.17 6.31 4.42
N LEU A 2 45.25 7.28 4.50
CA LEU A 2 43.90 7.05 5.06
C LEU A 2 43.01 6.57 3.91
N LEU A 3 42.56 5.32 3.98
CA LEU A 3 41.64 4.75 2.99
C LEU A 3 40.22 5.07 3.44
N SER A 4 39.59 6.07 2.82
CA SER A 4 38.19 6.43 3.09
C SER A 4 37.27 5.34 2.54
N LEU A 5 36.60 4.60 3.44
CA LEU A 5 35.50 3.71 3.07
C LEU A 5 34.28 4.55 2.68
N LEU A 6 33.99 4.60 1.39
CA LEU A 6 32.71 5.09 0.87
C LEU A 6 31.67 3.99 1.06
N PHE A 7 30.80 4.14 2.07
CA PHE A 7 29.59 3.33 2.19
C PHE A 7 28.61 3.76 1.10
N ALA A 8 28.59 3.03 -0.02
CA ALA A 8 27.53 3.14 -0.99
C ALA A 8 26.24 2.57 -0.37
N VAL A 9 25.26 3.45 -0.12
CA VAL A 9 23.92 3.03 0.29
C VAL A 9 23.25 2.48 -0.96
N VAL A 10 23.36 1.16 -1.17
CA VAL A 10 22.66 0.49 -2.27
C VAL A 10 21.20 0.34 -1.84
N PRO A 11 20.22 0.91 -2.57
CA PRO A 11 18.82 0.66 -2.27
C PRO A 11 18.55 -0.83 -2.42
N VAL A 12 18.22 -1.50 -1.33
CA VAL A 12 17.80 -2.90 -1.36
C VAL A 12 16.47 -2.95 -2.10
N THR A 13 16.48 -3.46 -3.32
CA THR A 13 15.25 -3.79 -4.05
C THR A 13 14.68 -5.06 -3.41
N THR A 14 13.78 -4.90 -2.46
CA THR A 14 13.05 -6.04 -1.88
C THR A 14 12.17 -6.66 -2.98
N THR A 15 12.21 -7.98 -3.14
CA THR A 15 11.31 -8.73 -4.03
C THR A 15 10.16 -9.29 -3.21
N GLY A 16 8.92 -9.19 -3.71
CA GLY A 16 7.73 -9.62 -2.97
C GLY A 16 7.20 -8.55 -1.99
N ALA A 17 6.26 -8.97 -1.15
CA ALA A 17 5.67 -8.11 -0.13
C ALA A 17 6.65 -7.87 1.02
N TYR A 18 6.77 -6.61 1.45
CA TYR A 18 7.63 -6.18 2.55
C TYR A 18 6.87 -5.21 3.45
N ASP A 19 6.93 -5.41 4.76
CA ASP A 19 6.20 -4.61 5.74
C ASP A 19 7.13 -3.80 6.63
N GLU A 20 6.74 -2.56 6.86
CA GLU A 20 7.24 -1.73 7.96
C GLU A 20 6.08 -1.40 8.91
N VAL A 21 6.33 -1.42 10.21
CA VAL A 21 5.31 -1.07 11.22
C VAL A 21 5.68 0.25 11.86
N HIS A 22 4.78 1.22 11.80
CA HIS A 22 4.97 2.58 12.28
C HIS A 22 3.89 2.91 13.30
N GLN A 23 4.28 3.60 14.38
CA GLN A 23 3.32 4.25 15.27
C GLN A 23 3.17 5.71 14.84
N THR A 24 1.94 6.18 14.73
CA THR A 24 1.63 7.57 14.41
C THR A 24 1.40 8.37 15.69
N ASP A 25 1.55 9.70 15.60
CA ASP A 25 1.42 10.60 16.76
C ASP A 25 0.01 10.58 17.38
N ASP A 26 -1.01 10.15 16.63
CA ASP A 26 -2.39 9.98 17.10
C ASP A 26 -2.66 8.59 17.70
N GLY A 27 -1.61 7.77 17.88
CA GLY A 27 -1.69 6.46 18.52
C GLY A 27 -2.10 5.31 17.60
N ARG A 28 -2.32 5.55 16.31
CA ARG A 28 -2.61 4.46 15.36
C ARG A 28 -1.34 3.70 15.02
N THR A 29 -1.47 2.38 14.92
CA THR A 29 -0.47 1.50 14.32
C THR A 29 -0.70 1.41 12.82
N LEU A 30 0.28 1.81 12.02
CA LEU A 30 0.28 1.64 10.57
C LEU A 30 1.19 0.49 10.18
N VAL A 31 0.74 -0.32 9.23
CA VAL A 31 1.57 -1.28 8.51
C VAL A 31 1.71 -0.76 7.09
N LEU A 32 2.92 -0.36 6.75
CA LEU A 32 3.32 0.15 5.45
C LEU A 32 3.81 -1.05 4.64
N ARG A 33 2.94 -1.56 3.79
CA ARG A 33 3.19 -2.76 3.00
C ARG A 33 3.60 -2.38 1.58
N THR A 34 4.84 -2.62 1.23
CA THR A 34 5.33 -2.48 -0.14
C THR A 34 5.04 -3.75 -0.93
N ILE A 35 4.31 -3.62 -2.03
CA ILE A 35 3.90 -4.71 -2.93
C ILE A 35 4.10 -4.32 -4.39
N ASP A 36 4.12 -5.31 -5.26
CA ASP A 36 3.95 -5.11 -6.69
C ASP A 36 2.46 -5.26 -7.03
N TRP A 37 1.77 -4.15 -7.27
CA TRP A 37 0.35 -4.14 -7.62
C TRP A 37 0.19 -4.36 -9.12
N GLU A 38 -0.49 -5.44 -9.50
CA GLU A 38 -0.86 -5.73 -10.89
C GLU A 38 -2.29 -5.26 -11.20
N THR A 39 -2.46 -4.49 -12.27
CA THR A 39 -3.76 -4.01 -12.76
C THR A 39 -4.26 -4.83 -13.94
N ASP A 40 -5.56 -4.78 -14.23
CA ASP A 40 -6.23 -5.61 -15.26
C ASP A 40 -5.68 -5.40 -16.69
N ASP A 41 -4.94 -4.31 -16.92
CA ASP A 41 -4.22 -4.02 -18.16
C ASP A 41 -2.79 -4.61 -18.20
N GLY A 42 -2.45 -5.49 -17.24
CA GLY A 42 -1.18 -6.19 -17.16
C GLY A 42 0.00 -5.34 -16.65
N GLN A 43 -0.23 -4.09 -16.25
CA GLN A 43 0.82 -3.28 -15.64
C GLN A 43 1.08 -3.69 -14.20
N ARG A 44 2.37 -3.73 -13.83
CA ARG A 44 2.81 -4.01 -12.47
C ARG A 44 3.55 -2.81 -11.91
N THR A 45 3.03 -2.23 -10.84
CA THR A 45 3.59 -1.04 -10.19
C THR A 45 3.96 -1.33 -8.75
N ARG A 46 5.21 -1.04 -8.36
CA ARG A 46 5.63 -1.15 -6.97
C ARG A 46 5.11 0.03 -6.15
N VAL A 47 4.31 -0.25 -5.13
CA VAL A 47 3.63 0.76 -4.30
C VAL A 47 3.71 0.39 -2.83
N THR A 48 3.61 1.40 -1.96
CA THR A 48 3.46 1.20 -0.52
C THR A 48 2.02 1.49 -0.12
N VAL A 49 1.35 0.47 0.42
CA VAL A 49 -0.02 0.56 0.93
C VAL A 49 0.04 0.82 2.42
N HIS A 50 -0.72 1.82 2.87
CA HIS A 50 -0.87 2.12 4.29
C HIS A 50 -2.09 1.40 4.83
N TRP A 51 -1.87 0.40 5.68
CA TRP A 51 -2.91 -0.27 6.44
C TRP A 51 -2.92 0.27 7.86
N GLN A 52 -4.10 0.56 8.40
CA GLN A 52 -4.26 0.77 9.83
C GLN A 52 -4.53 -0.58 10.48
N LEU A 53 -3.67 -0.99 11.41
CA LEU A 53 -3.90 -2.15 12.26
C LEU A 53 -4.84 -1.74 13.40
N LEU A 54 -5.95 -2.45 13.54
CA LEU A 54 -6.94 -2.22 14.59
C LEU A 54 -6.69 -3.16 15.78
N ASP A 55 -7.29 -2.82 16.93
CA ASP A 55 -7.11 -3.56 18.18
C ASP A 55 -7.59 -5.02 18.10
N ASP A 56 -8.55 -5.31 17.21
CA ASP A 56 -9.04 -6.67 16.93
C ASP A 56 -8.14 -7.46 15.96
N GLY A 57 -7.02 -6.87 15.53
CA GLY A 57 -6.06 -7.46 14.60
C GLY A 57 -6.45 -7.32 13.12
N SER A 58 -7.59 -6.69 12.82
CA SER A 58 -7.99 -6.43 11.44
C SER A 58 -7.18 -5.29 10.82
N MET A 59 -7.09 -5.32 9.49
CA MET A 59 -6.32 -4.37 8.70
C MET A 59 -7.28 -3.50 7.89
N GLN A 60 -7.32 -2.21 8.21
CA GLN A 60 -8.19 -1.24 7.56
C GLN A 60 -7.44 -0.49 6.45
N TYR A 61 -8.08 -0.41 5.28
CA TYR A 61 -7.67 0.40 4.15
C TYR A 61 -8.66 1.54 3.93
N GLU A 62 -8.14 2.76 3.78
CA GLU A 62 -8.89 3.93 3.33
C GLU A 62 -8.13 4.58 2.18
N TYR A 63 -8.81 4.82 1.05
CA TYR A 63 -8.21 5.40 -0.15
C TYR A 63 -7.59 6.79 0.12
N SER A 64 -8.30 7.64 0.87
CA SER A 64 -7.88 9.01 1.19
C SER A 64 -6.60 9.07 2.04
N ARG A 65 -6.27 7.99 2.77
CA ARG A 65 -5.08 7.87 3.63
C ARG A 65 -3.87 7.26 2.92
N GLN A 66 -4.01 6.88 1.64
CA GLN A 66 -2.92 6.29 0.88
C GLN A 66 -1.94 7.35 0.35
N PRO A 67 -0.66 7.00 0.14
CA PRO A 67 0.28 7.85 -0.59
C PRO A 67 -0.22 8.21 -1.99
N PRO A 68 0.14 9.38 -2.55
CA PRO A 68 -0.30 9.80 -3.87
C PRO A 68 -0.04 8.78 -4.99
N ALA A 69 1.08 8.06 -4.94
CA ALA A 69 1.42 7.01 -5.90
C ALA A 69 0.44 5.83 -5.83
N THR A 70 0.13 5.36 -4.62
CA THR A 70 -0.83 4.28 -4.38
C THR A 70 -2.25 4.69 -4.76
N GLN A 71 -2.64 5.94 -4.49
CA GLN A 71 -3.92 6.48 -4.94
C GLN A 71 -4.02 6.50 -6.48
N ALA A 72 -2.95 6.85 -7.18
CA ALA A 72 -2.94 6.88 -8.64
C ALA A 72 -3.14 5.48 -9.25
N VAL A 73 -2.47 4.46 -8.69
CA VAL A 73 -2.65 3.07 -9.12
C VAL A 73 -4.07 2.59 -8.82
N HIS A 74 -4.62 2.88 -7.64
CA HIS A 74 -6.00 2.51 -7.31
C HIS A 74 -7.02 3.19 -8.24
N ARG A 75 -6.88 4.50 -8.52
CA ARG A 75 -7.75 5.20 -9.49
C ARG A 75 -7.73 4.54 -10.86
N ARG A 76 -6.53 4.20 -11.36
CA ARG A 76 -6.38 3.49 -12.63
C ARG A 76 -7.06 2.12 -12.58
N ALA A 77 -6.80 1.33 -11.53
CA ALA A 77 -7.40 0.00 -11.36
C ALA A 77 -8.93 0.07 -11.41
N CYS A 78 -9.55 1.01 -10.70
CA CYS A 78 -11.00 1.18 -10.75
C CYS A 78 -11.51 1.70 -12.09
N ALA A 79 -10.77 2.60 -12.76
CA ALA A 79 -11.16 3.09 -14.09
C ALA A 79 -11.21 1.97 -15.13
N LEU A 80 -10.31 0.97 -15.05
CA LEU A 80 -10.34 -0.23 -15.90
C LEU A 80 -11.61 -1.08 -15.66
N GLN A 81 -12.21 -0.97 -14.48
CA GLN A 81 -13.45 -1.64 -14.09
C GLN A 81 -14.69 -0.75 -14.30
N GLY A 82 -14.55 0.42 -14.93
CA GLY A 82 -15.64 1.37 -15.16
C GLY A 82 -16.10 2.13 -13.90
N GLY A 83 -15.29 2.14 -12.84
CA GLY A 83 -15.62 2.74 -11.56
C GLY A 83 -14.61 3.77 -11.07
N SER A 84 -14.78 4.16 -9.82
CA SER A 84 -13.85 5.02 -9.06
C SER A 84 -13.47 4.34 -7.74
N PRO A 85 -12.37 4.74 -7.08
CA PRO A 85 -12.08 4.27 -5.74
C PRO A 85 -13.26 4.53 -4.79
N SER A 86 -13.61 3.54 -3.98
CA SER A 86 -14.59 3.72 -2.92
C SER A 86 -14.07 4.71 -1.87
N GLU A 87 -14.95 5.56 -1.36
CA GLU A 87 -14.66 6.47 -0.25
C GLU A 87 -14.74 5.78 1.12
N GLY A 88 -15.29 4.56 1.17
CA GLY A 88 -15.42 3.77 2.39
C GLY A 88 -14.13 3.06 2.80
N ALA A 89 -14.13 2.56 4.04
CA ALA A 89 -13.08 1.67 4.51
C ALA A 89 -13.30 0.25 4.00
N SER A 90 -12.22 -0.43 3.64
CA SER A 90 -12.20 -1.86 3.36
C SER A 90 -11.36 -2.57 4.42
N PHE A 91 -11.78 -3.76 4.83
CA PHE A 91 -11.15 -4.51 5.91
C PHE A 91 -10.63 -5.84 5.40
N LEU A 92 -9.39 -6.16 5.73
CA LEU A 92 -8.81 -7.47 5.51
C LEU A 92 -8.70 -8.20 6.84
N ALA A 93 -9.22 -9.42 6.87
CA ALA A 93 -9.23 -10.27 8.06
C ALA A 93 -7.85 -10.90 8.36
N SER A 94 -6.84 -10.74 7.50
CA SER A 94 -5.53 -11.36 7.71
C SER A 94 -4.34 -10.50 7.29
N PRO A 95 -3.21 -10.57 8.04
CA PRO A 95 -1.95 -9.95 7.65
C PRO A 95 -1.34 -10.53 6.36
N GLY A 96 -1.78 -11.68 5.85
CA GLY A 96 -1.22 -12.26 4.63
C GLY A 96 -1.82 -11.72 3.33
N THR A 97 -2.92 -10.97 3.43
CA THR A 97 -3.66 -10.51 2.26
C THR A 97 -2.99 -9.28 1.63
N THR A 98 -2.73 -9.34 0.33
CA THR A 98 -2.01 -8.30 -0.42
C THR A 98 -2.94 -7.26 -1.05
N HIS A 99 -4.23 -7.57 -1.20
CA HIS A 99 -5.21 -6.71 -1.84
C HIS A 99 -6.54 -6.70 -1.07
N GLY A 100 -7.12 -5.51 -0.89
CA GLY A 100 -8.39 -5.32 -0.18
C GLY A 100 -9.01 -3.97 -0.47
N PHE A 101 -8.74 -3.39 -1.64
CA PHE A 101 -9.27 -2.10 -2.07
C PHE A 101 -10.61 -2.30 -2.77
N GLY A 102 -11.56 -1.40 -2.53
CA GLY A 102 -12.88 -1.43 -3.15
C GLY A 102 -13.03 -0.36 -4.23
N CYS A 103 -13.59 -0.74 -5.37
CA CYS A 103 -14.10 0.19 -6.37
C CYS A 103 -15.61 0.34 -6.20
N SER A 104 -16.13 1.56 -6.36
CA SER A 104 -17.55 1.81 -6.52
C SER A 104 -17.87 2.01 -7.99
N SER A 105 -18.97 1.41 -8.47
CA SER A 105 -19.55 1.79 -9.75
C SER A 105 -19.95 3.26 -9.70
N SER A 106 -19.72 3.99 -10.80
CA SER A 106 -20.39 5.28 -10.97
C SER A 106 -21.92 5.04 -10.98
N PRO A 107 -22.72 5.93 -10.38
CA PRO A 107 -24.18 5.81 -10.43
C PRO A 107 -24.72 5.78 -11.85
#